data_AF-A0A3Q8ZUL6-F1
#
_entry.id   AF-A0A3Q8ZUL6-F1
#
_cell.length_a   1.000
_cell.length_b   1.000
_cell.length_c   1.000
_cell.angle_alpha   90.00
_cell.angle_beta   90.00
_cell.angle_gamma   90.00
#
_symmetry.space_group_name_H-M   'P 1'
#
loop_
_entity.id
_entity.type
_entity.pdbx_description
1 polymer ?
#
loop_
_entity_poly.entity_id
_entity_poly.type
_entity_poly.pdbx_seq_one_letter_code
_entity_poly.pdbx_strand_id
1 'polypeptide(L)'
;MTVKSPSDRTDRNPTRGRNIGAPIPNGAIMYRTLVLAALAGMIAGPALAAGGSCSTAPKSQFKPKATLEAQLTGEGLTVRQIKVEKGCYEVYAVDKAGKKVNLAYNAETLEKLDNAEAGED
;
A
#
# COMPACT_ATOMS: atom_id res chain seq x y z
N MET A 1 -50.89 24.47 26.32
CA MET A 1 -49.45 24.49 26.00
C MET A 1 -48.72 23.66 27.05
N THR A 2 -47.75 22.89 26.56
CA THR A 2 -47.13 21.70 27.13
C THR A 2 -46.15 21.98 28.29
N VAL A 3 -46.31 21.17 29.36
CA VAL A 3 -45.32 20.41 30.15
C VAL A 3 -43.98 21.07 30.54
N LYS A 4 -43.68 21.09 31.85
CA LYS A 4 -42.42 20.58 32.43
C LYS A 4 -42.54 20.47 33.95
N SER A 5 -42.31 19.28 34.51
CA SER A 5 -42.06 19.10 35.94
C SER A 5 -40.65 18.53 36.12
N PRO A 6 -39.87 18.99 37.12
CA PRO A 6 -38.43 18.80 37.16
C PRO A 6 -37.95 17.62 38.03
N SER A 7 -36.66 17.38 37.86
CA SER A 7 -35.74 16.40 38.42
C SER A 7 -35.76 16.09 39.91
N ASP A 8 -35.10 14.96 40.19
CA ASP A 8 -34.10 14.73 41.25
C ASP A 8 -34.58 13.87 42.44
N ARG A 9 -33.95 12.70 42.64
CA ARG A 9 -33.06 12.44 43.80
C ARG A 9 -32.55 10.99 43.84
N THR A 10 -31.32 10.88 44.31
CA THR A 10 -30.47 9.72 44.66
C THR A 10 -31.08 8.79 45.74
N ASP A 11 -30.65 7.52 45.85
CA ASP A 11 -29.63 7.05 46.82
C ASP A 11 -29.55 5.50 46.96
N ARG A 12 -28.52 5.08 47.69
CA ARG A 12 -27.80 3.80 47.72
C ARG A 12 -28.25 2.76 48.78
N ASN A 13 -28.02 1.46 48.49
CA ASN A 13 -27.57 0.31 49.36
C ASN A 13 -28.43 -0.04 50.62
N PRO A 14 -28.20 -1.10 51.46
CA PRO A 14 -27.14 -2.14 51.53
C PRO A 14 -27.55 -3.58 51.99
N THR A 15 -26.53 -4.43 52.24
CA THR A 15 -26.41 -5.63 53.14
C THR A 15 -26.31 -7.02 52.45
N ARG A 16 -25.17 -7.75 52.54
CA ARG A 16 -24.63 -8.68 53.60
C ARG A 16 -24.95 -10.15 53.21
N GLY A 17 -24.11 -11.20 53.23
CA GLY A 17 -22.72 -11.50 53.55
C GLY A 17 -22.57 -13.02 53.86
N ARG A 18 -21.48 -13.67 53.39
CA ARG A 18 -20.74 -14.84 53.96
C ARG A 18 -21.16 -16.33 53.72
N ASN A 19 -20.35 -17.00 52.88
CA ASN A 19 -19.62 -18.31 52.97
C ASN A 19 -20.11 -19.49 53.84
N ILE A 20 -20.12 -20.73 53.27
CA ILE A 20 -19.49 -21.97 53.82
C ILE A 20 -19.55 -23.19 52.84
N GLY A 21 -18.43 -23.90 52.67
CA GLY A 21 -18.37 -25.39 52.60
C GLY A 21 -18.34 -26.12 51.25
N ALA A 22 -17.19 -26.68 50.86
CA ALA A 22 -16.99 -27.65 49.76
C ALA A 22 -17.49 -29.07 50.12
N PRO A 23 -17.64 -30.01 49.14
CA PRO A 23 -16.51 -30.89 48.79
C PRO A 23 -16.30 -31.20 47.28
N ILE A 24 -15.05 -31.57 46.98
CA ILE A 24 -14.42 -32.10 45.74
C ILE A 24 -14.92 -33.57 45.54
N PRO A 25 -15.06 -34.22 44.34
CA PRO A 25 -13.93 -34.42 43.43
C PRO A 25 -14.12 -34.74 41.92
N ASN A 26 -12.95 -34.77 41.25
CA ASN A 26 -12.53 -35.54 40.07
C ASN A 26 -12.82 -35.01 38.65
N GLY A 27 -11.77 -34.46 38.02
CA GLY A 27 -11.71 -34.28 36.58
C GLY A 27 -10.42 -33.60 36.10
N ALA A 28 -9.36 -34.41 35.97
CA ALA A 28 -8.21 -34.22 35.07
C ALA A 28 -7.33 -32.95 35.19
N ILE A 29 -6.19 -33.18 35.82
CA ILE A 29 -4.89 -32.54 35.62
C ILE A 29 -4.57 -32.38 34.12
N MET A 30 -4.15 -31.19 33.65
CA MET A 30 -2.97 -31.03 32.76
C MET A 30 -2.61 -29.54 32.54
N TYR A 31 -1.66 -29.06 33.34
CA TYR A 31 -0.58 -28.09 33.05
C TYR A 31 -0.85 -26.77 32.31
N ARG A 32 -0.72 -25.68 33.09
CA ARG A 32 -0.18 -24.39 32.65
C ARG A 32 1.21 -24.61 32.03
N THR A 33 1.36 -24.44 30.72
CA THR A 33 2.66 -24.11 30.13
C THR A 33 2.50 -23.46 28.76
N LEU A 34 3.06 -22.24 28.68
CA LEU A 34 3.82 -21.68 27.56
C LEU A 34 3.06 -21.13 26.34
N VAL A 35 2.98 -19.79 26.37
CA VAL A 35 3.04 -18.85 25.26
C VAL A 35 3.78 -19.43 24.04
N LEU A 36 3.08 -19.55 22.92
CA LEU A 36 3.68 -19.66 21.59
C LEU A 36 3.38 -18.37 20.83
N ALA A 37 4.33 -17.43 20.92
CA ALA A 37 4.40 -16.27 20.05
C ALA A 37 4.73 -16.76 18.64
N ALA A 38 3.71 -16.86 17.78
CA ALA A 38 3.93 -17.04 16.36
C ALA A 38 4.39 -15.70 15.76
N LEU A 39 5.71 -15.56 15.62
CA LEU A 39 6.35 -14.56 14.78
C LEU A 39 5.86 -14.72 13.33
N ALA A 40 4.85 -13.95 12.95
CA ALA A 40 4.55 -13.68 11.56
C ALA A 40 5.66 -12.76 11.03
N GLY A 41 6.75 -13.37 10.55
CA GLY A 41 7.76 -12.67 9.78
C GLY A 41 7.12 -12.12 8.52
N MET A 42 6.82 -10.82 8.50
CA MET A 42 6.53 -10.13 7.26
C MET A 42 7.79 -10.27 6.40
N ILE A 43 7.67 -11.02 5.31
CA ILE A 43 8.68 -11.04 4.26
C ILE A 43 8.62 -9.65 3.62
N ALA A 44 9.41 -8.72 4.15
CA ALA A 44 9.68 -7.48 3.47
C ALA A 44 10.52 -7.85 2.24
N GLY A 45 9.84 -8.11 1.11
CA GLY A 45 10.50 -8.11 -0.18
C GLY A 45 11.21 -6.77 -0.38
N PRO A 46 12.35 -6.74 -1.08
CA PRO A 46 13.02 -5.48 -1.36
C PRO A 46 12.02 -4.56 -2.07
N ALA A 47 11.65 -3.47 -1.42
CA ALA A 47 11.11 -2.32 -2.10
C ALA A 47 12.29 -1.74 -2.89
N LEU A 48 12.47 -2.21 -4.13
CA LEU A 48 13.28 -1.54 -5.13
C LEU A 48 12.62 -0.16 -5.31
N ALA A 49 13.10 0.81 -4.55
CA ALA A 49 12.86 2.22 -4.85
C ALA A 49 13.60 2.48 -6.16
N ALA A 50 12.92 2.18 -7.27
CA ALA A 50 13.42 2.38 -8.62
C ALA A 50 13.33 3.87 -8.98
N GLY A 51 14.12 4.68 -8.28
CA GLY A 51 14.51 5.99 -8.76
C GLY A 51 15.48 5.79 -9.93
N GLY A 52 14.96 5.36 -11.08
CA GLY A 52 15.75 5.18 -12.28
C GLY A 52 16.36 6.50 -12.75
N SER A 53 17.47 6.43 -13.47
CA SER A 53 18.04 7.54 -14.22
C SER A 53 17.91 7.30 -15.72
N CYS A 54 18.09 8.34 -16.53
CA CYS A 54 18.19 8.18 -17.98
C CYS A 54 19.42 7.35 -18.37
N SER A 55 19.33 6.61 -19.48
CA SER A 55 20.44 5.79 -19.95
C SER A 55 21.59 6.67 -20.44
N THR A 56 22.82 6.25 -20.14
CA THR A 56 24.04 6.85 -20.71
C THR A 56 24.56 6.08 -21.93
N ALA A 57 23.86 5.01 -22.34
CA ALA A 57 24.21 4.19 -23.48
C ALA A 57 23.99 4.93 -24.82
N PRO A 58 24.67 4.52 -25.90
CA PRO A 58 24.39 5.04 -27.23
C PRO A 58 22.98 4.64 -27.69
N LYS A 59 22.36 5.47 -28.54
CA LYS A 59 21.01 5.25 -29.09
C LYS A 59 20.80 3.88 -29.76
N SER A 60 21.87 3.23 -30.24
CA SER A 60 21.82 1.87 -30.80
C SER A 60 21.48 0.78 -29.79
N GLN A 61 21.67 1.06 -28.49
CA GLN A 61 21.31 0.15 -27.39
C GLN A 61 19.91 0.44 -26.84
N PHE A 62 19.26 1.51 -27.29
CA PHE A 62 17.91 1.85 -26.82
C PHE A 62 16.91 0.84 -27.37
N LYS A 63 15.98 0.42 -26.51
CA LYS A 63 14.90 -0.46 -26.90
C LYS A 63 13.96 0.27 -27.86
N PRO A 64 13.34 -0.42 -28.83
CA PRO A 64 12.41 0.22 -29.75
C PRO A 64 11.26 0.92 -29.02
N LYS A 65 10.88 2.12 -29.48
CA LYS A 65 9.72 2.85 -28.93
C LYS A 65 8.44 2.02 -28.94
N ALA A 66 8.26 1.18 -29.97
CA ALA A 66 7.13 0.28 -30.09
C ALA A 66 7.04 -0.73 -28.93
N THR A 67 8.17 -1.15 -28.36
CA THR A 67 8.20 -2.04 -27.18
C THR A 67 7.58 -1.32 -25.98
N LEU A 68 7.97 -0.07 -25.75
CA LEU A 68 7.38 0.74 -24.67
C LEU A 68 5.90 1.03 -24.95
N GLU A 69 5.54 1.39 -26.18
CA GLU A 69 4.15 1.66 -26.55
C GLU A 69 3.24 0.46 -26.30
N ALA A 70 3.69 -0.75 -26.67
CA ALA A 70 2.95 -1.98 -26.43
C ALA A 70 2.79 -2.26 -24.92
N GLN A 71 3.85 -2.06 -24.13
CA GLN A 71 3.79 -2.21 -22.67
C GLN A 71 2.73 -1.27 -22.08
N LEU A 72 2.79 0.02 -22.41
CA LEU A 72 1.87 1.03 -21.87
C LEU A 72 0.43 0.82 -22.34
N THR A 73 0.24 0.37 -23.58
CA THR A 73 -1.07 -0.02 -24.09
C THR A 73 -1.62 -1.23 -23.33
N GLY A 74 -0.76 -2.20 -22.96
CA GLY A 74 -1.12 -3.32 -22.09
C GLY A 74 -1.52 -2.90 -20.67
N GLU A 75 -0.90 -1.84 -20.14
CA GLU A 75 -1.28 -1.19 -18.88
C GLU A 75 -2.61 -0.41 -19.03
N GLY A 76 -3.04 -0.18 -20.27
CA GLY A 76 -4.26 0.52 -20.68
C GLY A 76 -4.11 2.03 -20.71
N LEU A 77 -2.91 2.49 -20.99
CA LEU A 77 -2.62 3.86 -21.39
C LEU A 77 -2.74 3.97 -22.92
N THR A 78 -3.32 5.07 -23.40
CA THR A 78 -3.28 5.43 -24.81
C THR A 78 -2.09 6.34 -25.05
N VAL A 79 -1.00 5.79 -25.59
CA VAL A 79 0.20 6.56 -25.91
C VAL A 79 -0.10 7.53 -27.06
N ARG A 80 0.26 8.79 -26.86
CA ARG A 80 0.11 9.85 -27.87
C ARG A 80 1.42 10.24 -28.51
N GLN A 81 2.50 10.23 -27.74
CA GLN A 81 3.82 10.61 -28.20
C GLN A 81 4.90 10.01 -27.30
N ILE A 82 6.01 9.59 -27.91
CA ILE A 82 7.24 9.19 -27.22
C ILE A 82 8.40 10.03 -27.77
N LYS A 83 8.89 10.98 -26.97
CA LYS A 83 10.11 11.75 -27.28
C LYS A 83 11.34 11.04 -26.73
N VAL A 84 12.51 11.34 -27.30
CA VAL A 84 13.79 10.79 -26.84
C VAL A 84 14.68 11.95 -26.46
N GLU A 85 14.94 12.08 -25.16
CA GLU A 85 15.64 13.22 -24.57
C GLU A 85 16.70 12.66 -23.60
N LYS A 86 17.97 12.99 -23.81
CA LYS A 86 19.10 12.65 -22.91
C LYS A 86 19.13 11.20 -22.38
N GLY A 87 18.71 10.23 -23.19
CA GLY A 87 18.69 8.80 -22.81
C GLY A 87 17.43 8.32 -22.09
N CYS A 88 16.42 9.17 -22.02
CA CYS A 88 15.08 8.86 -21.58
C CYS A 88 14.07 8.88 -22.73
N TYR A 89 13.00 8.12 -22.53
CA TYR A 89 11.75 8.22 -23.27
C TYR A 89 10.74 8.99 -22.45
N GLU A 90 10.41 10.20 -22.91
CA GLU A 90 9.34 11.02 -22.36
C GLU A 90 8.04 10.65 -23.09
N VAL A 91 7.09 10.14 -22.33
CA VAL A 91 5.83 9.61 -22.84
C VAL A 91 4.67 10.50 -22.44
N TYR A 92 3.92 10.93 -23.44
CA TYR A 92 2.62 11.58 -23.28
C TYR A 92 1.54 10.55 -23.56
N ALA A 93 0.69 10.28 -22.58
CA ALA A 93 -0.38 9.29 -22.72
C ALA A 93 -1.70 9.80 -22.12
N VAL A 94 -2.77 9.05 -22.38
CA VAL A 94 -4.07 9.24 -21.75
C VAL A 94 -4.41 7.96 -20.99
N ASP A 95 -4.77 8.08 -19.71
CA ASP A 95 -5.15 6.94 -18.89
C ASP A 95 -6.58 6.44 -19.20
N LYS A 96 -6.98 5.35 -18.54
CA LYS A 96 -8.33 4.76 -18.68
C LYS A 96 -9.46 5.70 -18.28
N ALA A 97 -9.17 6.72 -17.46
CA ALA A 97 -10.12 7.75 -17.03
C ALA A 97 -10.16 8.95 -18.00
N GLY A 98 -9.42 8.91 -19.10
CA GLY A 98 -9.34 10.01 -20.06
C GLY A 98 -8.43 11.16 -19.61
N LYS A 99 -7.63 10.98 -18.56
CA LYS A 99 -6.70 12.01 -18.07
C LYS A 99 -5.37 11.91 -18.78
N LYS A 100 -4.81 13.08 -19.13
CA LYS A 100 -3.45 13.16 -19.67
C LYS A 100 -2.44 12.87 -18.57
N VAL A 101 -1.46 12.02 -18.86
CA VAL A 101 -0.37 11.67 -17.97
C VAL A 101 0.96 11.76 -18.73
N ASN A 102 1.99 12.26 -18.05
CA ASN A 102 3.36 12.30 -18.52
C ASN A 102 4.18 11.29 -17.71
N LEU A 103 5.05 10.54 -18.38
CA LEU A 103 5.86 9.50 -17.77
C LEU A 103 7.24 9.51 -18.42
N ALA A 104 8.29 9.33 -17.63
CA ALA A 104 9.64 9.12 -18.16
C ALA A 104 10.05 7.66 -17.97
N TYR A 105 10.77 7.13 -18.95
CA TYR A 105 11.33 5.79 -18.92
C TYR A 105 12.80 5.83 -19.36
N ASN A 106 13.62 4.98 -18.77
CA ASN A 106 14.99 4.76 -19.25
C ASN A 106 14.92 4.13 -20.65
N ALA A 107 15.61 4.70 -21.64
CA ALA A 107 15.49 4.25 -23.03
C ALA A 107 16.13 2.87 -23.31
N GLU A 108 17.04 2.41 -22.44
CA GLU A 108 17.73 1.13 -22.54
C GLU A 108 16.99 0.03 -21.78
N THR A 109 16.46 0.32 -20.59
CA THR A 109 15.81 -0.71 -19.74
C THR A 109 14.28 -0.69 -19.83
N LEU A 110 13.68 0.41 -20.26
CA LEU A 110 12.25 0.72 -20.14
C LEU A 110 11.73 0.71 -18.69
N GLU A 111 12.62 0.94 -17.73
CA GLU A 111 12.20 1.18 -16.35
C GLU A 111 11.63 2.59 -16.21
N LYS A 112 10.53 2.70 -15.48
CA LYS A 112 9.88 3.98 -15.20
C LYS A 112 10.73 4.80 -14.23
N LEU A 113 10.82 6.10 -14.47
CA LEU A 113 11.44 7.07 -13.57
C LEU A 113 10.40 7.76 -12.69
N ASP A 114 10.84 8.23 -11.52
CA ASP A 114 10.00 8.97 -10.58
C ASP A 114 9.67 10.39 -11.08
N ASN A 115 10.62 11.05 -11.78
CA ASN A 115 10.41 12.35 -12.40
C ASN A 115 9.97 12.17 -13.87
N ALA A 116 8.77 12.63 -14.20
CA ALA A 116 8.25 12.60 -15.57
C ALA A 116 9.04 13.49 -16.55
N GLU A 117 9.75 14.49 -16.04
CA GLU A 117 10.51 15.47 -16.83
C GLU A 117 12.03 15.19 -16.79
N ALA A 118 12.44 13.98 -16.44
CA ALA A 118 13.85 13.62 -16.26
C ALA A 118 14.75 13.79 -17.50
N GLY A 119 14.17 14.01 -18.69
CA GLY A 119 14.90 14.27 -19.93
C GLY A 119 15.18 15.75 -20.19
N GLU A 120 14.56 16.68 -19.44
CA GLU A 120 14.61 18.12 -19.76
C GLU A 120 15.82 18.84 -19.12
N ASP A 121 16.43 18.28 -18.08
CA ASP A 121 17.58 18.85 -17.32
C ASP A 121 18.90 18.86 -18.07
#